data_AF-A0A958S932-F1
#
_entry.id   AF-A0A958S932-F1
#
_cell.length_a   1.000
_cell.length_b   1.000
_cell.length_c   1.000
_cell.angle_alpha   90.00
_cell.angle_beta   90.00
_cell.angle_gamma   90.00
#
_symmetry.space_group_name_H-M   'P 1'
#
loop_
_entity.id
_entity.type
_entity.pdbx_description
1 polymer ?
#
loop_
_entity_poly.entity_id
_entity_poly.type
_entity_poly.pdbx_seq_one_letter_code
_entity_poly.pdbx_strand_id
1 'polypeptide(L)'
;SARYAGEQKNANDNMDKVLKKLEDINNRKAQFKTVIALIINGKTTCFGGTVKGEITTTKSGSEGFGYDPIFKPEGFNITFSEMKLDEKNKISHRGRATQKLINYLKQLR
;
A
#
# COMPACT_ATOMS: atom_id res chain seq x y z
N SER A 1 -0.78 -10.21 -3.73
CA SER A 1 -1.81 -9.83 -2.73
C SER A 1 -3.24 -9.85 -3.24
N ALA A 2 -3.53 -9.55 -4.51
CA ALA A 2 -4.91 -9.41 -5.00
C ALA A 2 -5.77 -10.69 -4.93
N ARG A 3 -5.16 -11.87 -4.92
CA ARG A 3 -5.83 -13.19 -4.89
C ARG A 3 -5.60 -13.94 -3.58
N TYR A 4 -5.38 -13.24 -2.47
CA TYR A 4 -5.01 -13.89 -1.19
C TYR A 4 -6.10 -14.84 -0.66
N ALA A 5 -7.37 -14.50 -0.87
CA ALA A 5 -8.53 -15.31 -0.53
C ALA A 5 -9.02 -16.21 -1.67
N GLY A 6 -8.38 -16.17 -2.85
CA GLY A 6 -8.71 -17.02 -3.98
C GLY A 6 -8.81 -16.27 -5.31
N GLU A 7 -9.19 -17.01 -6.36
CA GLU A 7 -9.25 -16.54 -7.75
C GLU A 7 -10.30 -15.46 -8.01
N GLN A 8 -11.33 -15.36 -7.16
CA GLN A 8 -12.38 -14.33 -7.23
C GLN A 8 -11.83 -12.90 -7.08
N LYS A 9 -10.61 -12.75 -6.55
CA LYS A 9 -9.90 -11.46 -6.46
C LYS A 9 -10.71 -10.38 -5.71
N ASN A 10 -11.45 -10.78 -4.68
CA ASN A 10 -12.27 -9.88 -3.87
C ASN A 10 -11.44 -9.27 -2.73
N ALA A 11 -11.47 -7.94 -2.59
CA ALA A 11 -10.71 -7.22 -1.57
C ALA A 11 -11.24 -7.47 -0.14
N ASN A 12 -12.55 -7.59 0.04
CA ASN A 12 -13.14 -7.87 1.34
C ASN A 12 -12.73 -9.26 1.83
N ASP A 13 -12.87 -10.30 1.00
CA ASP A 13 -12.44 -11.66 1.35
C ASP A 13 -10.95 -11.69 1.74
N ASN A 14 -10.13 -10.96 1.00
CA ASN A 14 -8.70 -10.83 1.29
C ASN A 14 -8.45 -10.22 2.67
N MET A 15 -9.16 -9.14 3.01
CA MET A 15 -9.04 -8.48 4.31
C MET A 15 -9.57 -9.37 5.45
N ASP A 16 -10.73 -10.00 5.28
CA ASP A 16 -11.31 -10.90 6.29
C ASP A 16 -10.38 -12.08 6.59
N LYS A 17 -9.76 -12.64 5.55
CA LYS A 17 -8.76 -13.70 5.71
C LYS A 17 -7.52 -13.23 6.46
N VAL A 18 -7.07 -11.98 6.24
CA VAL A 18 -5.95 -11.40 6.99
C VAL A 18 -6.33 -11.18 8.45
N LEU A 19 -7.48 -10.54 8.73
CA LEU A 19 -7.92 -10.25 10.08
C LEU A 19 -8.10 -11.53 10.90
N LYS A 20 -8.77 -12.54 10.35
CA LYS A 20 -8.93 -13.86 10.97
C LYS A 20 -7.60 -14.54 11.28
N LYS A 21 -6.63 -14.48 10.35
CA LYS A 21 -5.32 -15.09 10.56
C LYS A 21 -4.47 -14.39 11.61
N LEU A 22 -4.78 -13.13 11.91
CA LEU A 22 -4.05 -12.33 12.88
C LEU A 22 -4.83 -12.21 14.21
N GLU A 23 -5.97 -12.88 14.40
CA GLU A 23 -6.86 -12.69 15.56
C GLU A 23 -6.12 -12.73 16.90
N ASP A 24 -5.27 -13.76 17.10
CA ASP A 24 -4.47 -13.95 18.33
C ASP A 24 -3.02 -13.43 18.21
N ILE A 25 -2.72 -12.63 17.20
CA ILE A 25 -1.34 -12.16 16.93
C ILE A 25 -1.16 -10.71 17.37
N ASN A 26 -0.31 -10.53 18.39
CA ASN A 26 0.07 -9.22 18.92
C ASN A 26 0.97 -8.42 17.99
N ASN A 27 1.90 -9.08 17.28
CA ASN A 27 2.78 -8.38 16.33
C ASN A 27 2.07 -8.22 14.98
N ARG A 28 1.46 -7.06 14.78
CA ARG A 28 0.71 -6.72 13.57
C ARG A 28 1.48 -5.84 12.58
N LYS A 29 2.80 -5.69 12.76
CA LYS A 29 3.64 -4.87 11.89
C LYS A 29 3.53 -5.34 10.44
N ALA A 30 3.26 -4.41 9.54
CA ALA A 30 3.08 -4.67 8.12
C ALA A 30 3.72 -3.56 7.27
N GLN A 31 3.81 -3.80 5.97
CA GLN A 31 4.27 -2.79 5.03
C GLN A 31 3.61 -2.98 3.67
N PHE A 32 3.27 -1.87 3.01
CA PHE A 32 3.00 -1.90 1.58
C PHE A 32 4.26 -1.57 0.78
N LYS A 33 4.36 -2.19 -0.40
CA LYS A 33 5.47 -2.02 -1.35
C LYS A 33 4.93 -1.79 -2.75
N THR A 34 5.55 -0.85 -3.47
CA THR A 34 5.36 -0.62 -4.91
C THR A 34 6.73 -0.65 -5.57
N VAL A 35 6.80 -1.21 -6.78
CA VAL A 35 7.91 -1.02 -7.71
C VAL A 35 7.33 -0.52 -9.02
N ILE A 36 7.89 0.55 -9.57
CA ILE A 36 7.57 1.05 -10.91
C ILE A 36 8.77 0.75 -11.80
N ALA A 37 8.55 0.07 -12.93
CA ALA A 37 9.58 -0.17 -13.93
C ALA A 37 9.40 0.81 -15.10
N LEU A 38 10.46 1.55 -15.43
CA LEU A 38 10.56 2.42 -16.60
C LEU A 38 11.49 1.78 -17.61
N ILE A 39 11.05 1.65 -18.85
CA ILE A 39 11.84 1.09 -19.95
C ILE A 39 12.09 2.19 -20.98
N ILE A 40 13.36 2.54 -21.20
CA ILE A 40 13.80 3.51 -22.22
C ILE A 40 14.88 2.83 -23.07
N ASN A 41 14.67 2.74 -24.39
CA ASN A 41 15.62 2.14 -25.33
C ASN A 41 16.09 0.74 -24.89
N GLY A 42 15.17 -0.09 -24.40
CA GLY A 42 15.47 -1.44 -23.90
C GLY A 42 16.11 -1.50 -22.50
N LYS A 43 16.51 -0.37 -21.91
CA LYS A 43 17.04 -0.31 -20.54
C LYS A 43 15.92 -0.17 -19.53
N THR A 44 15.87 -1.05 -18.54
CA THR A 44 14.91 -1.02 -17.44
C THR A 44 15.50 -0.35 -16.20
N THR A 45 14.79 0.63 -15.65
CA THR A 45 15.11 1.29 -14.37
C THR A 45 13.90 1.13 -13.43
N CYS A 46 14.15 0.67 -12.19
CA CYS A 46 13.09 0.40 -11.22
C CYS A 46 13.08 1.41 -10.07
N PHE A 47 11.88 1.86 -9.68
CA PHE A 47 11.66 2.81 -8.58
C PHE A 47 10.79 2.16 -7.50
N GLY A 48 11.41 1.87 -6.37
CA GLY A 48 10.74 1.25 -5.22
C GLY A 48 10.20 2.27 -4.22
N GLY A 49 9.00 2.02 -3.71
CA GLY A 49 8.45 2.74 -2.56
C GLY A 49 7.90 1.75 -1.53
N THR A 50 8.12 2.05 -0.26
CA THR A 50 7.64 1.25 0.88
C THR A 50 7.05 2.18 1.92
N VAL A 51 5.96 1.75 2.56
CA VAL A 51 5.39 2.41 3.75
C VAL A 51 5.16 1.35 4.81
N LYS A 52 5.67 1.60 6.01
CA LYS A 52 5.49 0.74 7.18
C LYS A 52 4.22 1.14 7.92
N GLY A 53 3.65 0.21 8.66
CA GLY A 53 2.46 0.41 9.45
C GLY A 53 2.10 -0.87 10.19
N GLU A 54 0.83 -0.99 10.52
CA GLU A 54 0.27 -2.15 11.18
C GLU A 54 -1.10 -2.50 10.62
N ILE A 55 -1.45 -3.78 10.74
CA ILE A 55 -2.80 -4.24 10.44
C ILE A 55 -3.70 -3.96 11.63
N THR A 56 -4.84 -3.32 11.43
CA THR A 56 -5.83 -3.09 12.49
C THR A 56 -6.56 -4.38 12.87
N THR A 57 -7.37 -4.34 13.93
CA THR A 57 -8.23 -5.47 14.33
C THR A 57 -9.56 -5.47 13.59
N THR A 58 -10.01 -4.30 13.13
CA THR A 58 -11.26 -4.10 12.37
C THR A 58 -11.01 -3.22 11.15
N LYS A 59 -11.94 -3.27 10.18
CA LYS A 59 -11.93 -2.38 9.02
C LYS A 59 -12.40 -0.99 9.46
N SER A 60 -11.76 0.07 8.96
CA SER A 60 -12.24 1.45 9.09
C SER A 60 -12.06 2.21 7.78
N GLY A 61 -12.92 3.21 7.53
CA GLY A 61 -12.95 4.00 6.30
C GLY A 61 -13.66 3.33 5.12
N SER A 62 -13.93 4.14 4.09
CA SER A 62 -14.57 3.72 2.83
C SER A 62 -13.74 4.05 1.59
N GLU A 63 -12.73 4.91 1.71
CA GLU A 63 -11.94 5.38 0.57
C GLU A 63 -10.80 4.39 0.25
N GLY A 64 -10.24 4.53 -0.95
CA GLY A 64 -9.09 3.73 -1.38
C GLY A 64 -9.48 2.35 -1.94
N PHE A 65 -8.58 1.37 -1.81
CA PHE A 65 -8.75 0.04 -2.41
C PHE A 65 -7.93 -1.03 -1.69
N GLY A 66 -8.23 -2.30 -1.98
CA GLY A 66 -7.44 -3.42 -1.49
C GLY A 66 -7.49 -3.53 0.04
N TYR A 67 -6.33 -3.36 0.69
CA TYR A 67 -6.17 -3.54 2.14
C TYR A 67 -6.13 -2.21 2.90
N ASP A 68 -6.40 -1.08 2.22
CA ASP A 68 -6.40 0.24 2.85
C ASP A 68 -7.29 0.31 4.11
N PRO A 69 -8.48 -0.30 4.17
CA PRO A 69 -9.34 -0.25 5.36
C PRO A 69 -8.80 -0.96 6.59
N ILE A 70 -7.76 -1.79 6.44
CA ILE A 70 -7.14 -2.50 7.56
C ILE A 70 -5.67 -2.12 7.78
N PHE A 71 -5.16 -1.15 7.03
CA PHE A 71 -3.76 -0.74 7.12
C PHE A 71 -3.65 0.65 7.73
N LYS A 72 -3.06 0.71 8.94
CA LYS A 72 -2.73 1.96 9.63
C LYS A 72 -1.24 2.27 9.42
N PRO A 73 -0.88 3.33 8.68
CA PRO A 73 0.53 3.69 8.47
C PRO A 73 1.18 4.18 9.77
N GLU A 74 2.49 3.98 9.88
CA GLU A 74 3.29 4.44 11.00
C GLU A 74 3.20 5.97 11.14
N GLY A 75 2.97 6.46 12.37
CA GLY A 75 2.79 7.89 12.66
C GLY A 75 1.37 8.42 12.51
N PHE A 76 0.38 7.56 12.20
CA PHE A 76 -1.02 7.96 12.07
C PHE A 76 -1.93 7.08 12.94
N ASN A 77 -3.06 7.66 13.35
CA ASN A 77 -4.10 6.98 14.14
C ASN A 77 -5.27 6.47 13.29
N ILE A 78 -5.25 6.74 11.99
CA ILE A 78 -6.30 6.38 11.03
C ILE A 78 -5.74 5.47 9.94
N THR A 79 -6.60 4.63 9.37
CA THR A 79 -6.26 3.76 8.25
C THR A 79 -6.06 4.56 6.97
N PHE A 80 -5.43 3.95 5.97
CA PHE A 80 -5.34 4.56 4.63
C PHE A 80 -6.69 4.84 3.98
N SER A 81 -7.74 4.13 4.38
CA SER A 81 -9.09 4.31 3.87
C SER A 81 -9.84 5.49 4.47
N GLU A 82 -9.34 6.03 5.59
CA GLU A 82 -9.88 7.24 6.24
C GLU A 82 -9.11 8.49 5.83
N MET A 83 -7.96 8.34 5.16
CA MET A 83 -7.17 9.46 4.68
C MET A 83 -7.75 10.07 3.43
N LYS A 84 -7.73 11.42 3.36
CA LYS A 84 -7.92 12.13 2.09
C LYS A 84 -6.88 11.66 1.07
N LEU A 85 -7.29 11.56 -0.20
CA LEU A 85 -6.45 11.06 -1.27
C LEU A 85 -5.10 11.80 -1.38
N ASP A 86 -5.11 13.13 -1.24
CA ASP A 86 -3.89 13.95 -1.32
C ASP A 86 -2.91 13.66 -0.18
N GLU A 87 -3.40 13.46 1.04
CA GLU A 87 -2.56 13.11 2.20
C GLU A 87 -1.96 11.72 2.02
N LYS A 88 -2.78 10.76 1.60
CA LYS A 88 -2.31 9.41 1.28
C LYS A 88 -1.25 9.42 0.18
N ASN A 89 -1.43 10.23 -0.86
CA ASN A 89 -0.49 10.32 -1.97
C ASN A 89 0.88 10.84 -1.54
N LYS A 90 0.97 11.71 -0.52
CA LYS A 90 2.24 12.20 0.02
C LYS A 90 3.05 11.09 0.71
N ILE A 91 2.39 10.16 1.41
CA ILE A 91 3.07 9.19 2.27
C ILE A 91 3.07 7.75 1.74
N SER A 92 2.18 7.41 0.82
CA SER A 92 1.99 6.02 0.38
C SER A 92 3.22 5.46 -0.33
N HIS A 93 3.38 4.14 -0.27
CA HIS A 93 4.35 3.39 -1.05
C HIS A 93 4.33 3.74 -2.55
N ARG A 94 3.14 3.92 -3.14
CA ARG A 94 3.02 4.35 -4.54
C ARG A 94 3.47 5.79 -4.73
N GLY A 95 3.02 6.73 -3.90
CA GLY A 95 3.46 8.13 -3.95
C GLY A 95 4.98 8.27 -3.87
N ARG A 96 5.61 7.55 -2.94
CA ARG A 96 7.08 7.49 -2.80
C ARG A 96 7.77 6.93 -4.05
N ALA A 97 7.24 5.87 -4.65
CA ALA A 97 7.79 5.30 -5.88
C ALA A 97 7.66 6.28 -7.06
N THR A 98 6.49 6.91 -7.20
CA THR A 98 6.21 7.91 -8.23
C THR A 98 7.10 9.14 -8.08
N GLN A 99 7.33 9.63 -6.87
CA GLN A 99 8.22 10.78 -6.65
C GLN A 99 9.66 10.47 -7.08
N LYS A 100 10.15 9.25 -6.83
CA LYS A 100 11.47 8.81 -7.31
C LYS A 100 11.53 8.77 -8.83
N LEU A 101 10.49 8.25 -9.49
CA LEU A 101 10.38 8.28 -10.94
C LEU A 101 10.38 9.73 -11.48
N ILE A 102 9.58 10.63 -10.90
CA ILE A 102 9.52 12.05 -11.31
C ILE A 102 10.90 12.69 -11.18
N ASN A 103 11.61 12.46 -10.07
CA ASN A 103 12.94 13.00 -9.86
C ASN A 103 13.94 12.49 -10.91
N TYR A 104 13.89 11.20 -11.24
CA TYR A 104 14.71 10.62 -12.29
C TYR A 104 14.42 11.24 -13.66
N LEU A 105 13.14 11.38 -14.04
CA LEU A 105 12.76 11.98 -15.31
C LEU A 105 13.18 13.46 -15.42
N LYS A 106 13.19 14.20 -14.31
CA LYS A 106 13.70 15.58 -14.28
C LYS A 106 15.21 15.67 -14.53
N GLN A 107 15.98 14.63 -14.19
CA GLN A 107 17.42 14.56 -14.43
C GLN A 107 17.78 14.14 -15.86
N LEU A 108 16.83 13.59 -16.62
CA LEU A 108 17.00 13.25 -18.04
C LEU A 108 16.72 14.43 -18.98
N ARG A 109 16.22 15.54 -18.44
CA ARG A 109 16.00 16.78 -19.19
C ARG A 109 17.28 17.59 -19.32
#